data_AF-A0A814M706-F1
#
_entry.id   AF-A0A814M706-F1
#
_cell.length_a   1.000
_cell.length_b   1.000
_cell.length_c   1.000
_cell.angle_alpha   90.00
_cell.angle_beta   90.00
_cell.angle_gamma   90.00
#
_symmetry.space_group_name_H-M   'P 1'
#
loop_
_entity.id
_entity.type
_entity.pdbx_description
1 polymer ?
#
loop_
_entity_poly.entity_id
_entity_poly.type
_entity_poly.pdbx_seq_one_letter_code
_entity_poly.pdbx_strand_id
1 'polypeptide(L)'
;MDPKLMNILAAIVEAYNNTDSSIGRRTILSIVAKQVDYNLLSSVIPGLTRYRYTAARLYAEEYGKGMIKVPSHRTNIRYDPAQVEHFIDFVLSTHISIDLSFGEKTLRLSSGTELYVPDIIRSVNSTRIIQQYYEYCYQRCSDFSPLGSSSLYKILGCCKASTQKVLQDLNNIVADGVTAFEGLKSMIENLLIDANEKTRLITDLQRAKQYLKSDFKLHVSRSSILWVI
;
A
#
# COMPACT_ATOMS: atom_id res chain seq x y z
N MET A 1 42.44 18.23 43.88
CA MET A 1 42.14 17.89 42.48
C MET A 1 42.47 19.09 41.60
N ASP A 2 42.92 18.86 40.36
CA ASP A 2 43.22 19.93 39.41
C ASP A 2 41.97 20.81 39.17
N PRO A 3 42.04 22.14 39.34
CA PRO A 3 40.92 23.05 39.08
C PRO A 3 40.32 22.90 37.67
N LYS A 4 41.15 22.57 36.67
CA LYS A 4 40.68 22.36 35.30
C LYS A 4 39.81 21.11 35.17
N LEU A 5 40.14 20.05 35.90
CA LEU A 5 39.37 18.81 35.89
C LEU A 5 37.97 19.01 36.50
N MET A 6 37.87 19.79 37.58
CA MET A 6 36.60 20.09 38.23
C MET A 6 35.68 20.93 37.33
N ASN A 7 36.23 21.90 36.60
CA ASN A 7 35.45 22.68 35.63
C ASN A 7 34.91 21.82 34.48
N ILE A 8 35.72 20.88 33.98
CA ILE A 8 35.28 19.92 32.94
C ILE A 8 34.18 19.01 33.48
N LEU A 9 34.33 18.49 34.70
CA LEU A 9 33.30 17.66 35.32
C LEU A 9 32.00 18.43 35.56
N ALA A 10 32.07 19.69 36.00
CA ALA A 10 30.90 20.54 36.18
C ALA A 10 30.12 20.73 34.87
N ALA A 11 30.81 21.04 33.76
CA ALA A 11 30.18 21.17 32.45
C ALA A 11 29.49 19.86 31.98
N ILE A 12 30.07 18.71 32.31
CA ILE A 12 29.51 17.40 31.93
C ILE A 12 28.30 17.03 32.80
N VAL A 13 28.33 17.40 34.09
CA VAL A 13 27.17 17.25 34.98
C VAL A 13 26.02 18.15 34.56
N GLU A 14 26.31 19.38 34.15
CA GLU A 14 25.30 20.29 33.59
C GLU A 14 24.65 19.68 32.33
N ALA A 15 25.45 19.19 31.39
CA ALA A 15 24.94 18.51 30.19
C ALA A 15 24.11 17.26 30.53
N TYR A 16 24.54 16.47 31.53
CA TYR A 16 23.83 15.28 32.00
C TYR A 16 22.45 15.62 32.59
N ASN A 17 22.36 16.68 33.38
CA ASN A 17 21.14 17.12 34.03
C ASN A 17 20.15 17.75 33.03
N ASN A 18 20.66 18.48 32.03
CA ASN A 18 19.85 19.10 30.98
C ASN A 18 19.27 18.11 29.95
N THR A 19 19.63 16.84 30.02
CA THR A 19 19.18 15.83 29.06
C THR A 19 18.05 14.98 29.64
N ASP A 20 16.89 14.97 28.98
CA ASP A 20 15.74 14.15 29.41
C ASP A 20 15.84 12.68 28.97
N SER A 21 16.56 12.41 27.88
CA SER A 21 16.67 11.05 27.34
C SER A 21 17.69 10.19 28.10
N SER A 22 17.30 8.96 28.46
CA SER A 22 18.20 7.97 29.07
C SER A 22 19.40 7.63 28.17
N ILE A 23 19.17 7.65 26.84
CA ILE A 23 20.22 7.43 25.83
C ILE A 23 21.23 8.59 25.85
N GLY A 24 20.77 9.84 25.80
CA GLY A 24 21.65 11.00 25.85
C GLY A 24 22.45 11.07 27.17
N ARG A 25 21.80 10.77 28.30
CA ARG A 25 22.48 10.64 29.60
C ARG A 25 23.59 9.58 29.60
N ARG A 26 23.34 8.42 28.96
CA ARG A 26 24.35 7.36 28.79
C ARG A 26 25.49 7.81 27.88
N THR A 27 25.18 8.52 26.79
CA THR A 27 26.17 9.06 25.87
C THR A 27 27.07 10.08 26.55
N ILE A 28 26.52 11.00 27.34
CA ILE A 28 27.30 12.01 28.07
C ILE A 28 28.21 11.34 29.11
N LEU A 29 27.68 10.38 29.88
CA LEU A 29 28.50 9.60 30.82
C LEU A 29 29.61 8.80 30.13
N SER A 30 29.38 8.31 28.91
CA SER A 30 30.37 7.53 28.14
C SER A 30 31.65 8.32 27.84
N ILE A 31 31.58 9.66 27.85
CA ILE A 31 32.72 10.55 27.61
C ILE A 31 33.73 10.48 28.76
N VAL A 32 33.24 10.30 30.00
CA VAL A 32 34.04 10.40 31.25
C VAL A 32 34.20 9.08 31.99
N ALA A 33 33.30 8.11 31.79
CA ALA A 33 33.25 6.87 32.56
C ALA A 33 34.48 5.94 32.39
N LYS A 34 35.35 6.20 31.41
CA LYS A 34 36.65 5.49 31.25
C LYS A 34 37.81 6.20 31.95
N GLN A 35 37.69 7.49 32.20
CA GLN A 35 38.78 8.36 32.67
C GLN A 35 38.65 8.72 34.14
N VAL A 36 37.46 8.54 34.72
CA VAL A 36 37.15 8.96 36.07
C VAL A 36 36.48 7.83 36.84
N ASP A 37 36.94 7.61 38.06
CA ASP A 37 36.39 6.58 38.94
C ASP A 37 34.95 6.86 39.34
N TYR A 38 34.21 5.77 39.58
CA TYR A 38 32.82 5.82 40.02
C TYR A 38 32.62 6.69 41.28
N ASN A 39 33.53 6.58 42.26
CA ASN A 39 33.41 7.31 43.52
C ASN A 39 33.45 8.83 43.31
N LEU A 40 34.26 9.30 42.35
CA LEU A 40 34.33 10.71 42.00
C LEU A 40 33.11 11.14 41.18
N LEU A 41 32.66 10.34 40.22
CA LEU A 41 31.45 10.69 39.46
C LEU A 41 30.19 10.66 40.32
N SER A 42 30.11 9.76 41.30
CA SER A 42 28.98 9.67 42.22
C SER A 42 28.92 10.83 43.20
N SER A 43 30.04 11.52 43.48
CA SER A 43 30.04 12.70 44.34
C SER A 43 29.57 13.96 43.61
N VAL A 44 29.84 14.05 42.30
CA VAL A 44 29.43 15.19 41.46
C VAL A 44 28.04 14.99 40.85
N ILE A 45 27.61 13.74 40.62
CA ILE A 45 26.27 13.39 40.11
C ILE A 45 25.53 12.60 41.21
N PRO A 46 24.77 13.27 42.09
CA PRO A 46 24.02 12.59 43.14
C PRO A 46 22.97 11.66 42.52
N GLY A 47 22.92 10.41 42.98
CA GLY A 47 22.00 9.39 42.46
C GLY A 47 22.51 8.60 41.24
N LEU A 48 23.76 8.82 40.80
CA LEU A 48 24.38 7.97 39.78
C LEU A 48 24.55 6.54 40.31
N THR A 49 23.89 5.57 39.68
CA THR A 49 24.03 4.16 40.05
C THR A 49 25.25 3.51 39.40
N ARG A 50 25.83 2.51 40.07
CA ARG A 50 26.94 1.72 39.52
C ARG A 50 26.58 1.07 38.18
N TYR A 51 25.32 0.65 38.02
CA TYR A 51 24.80 0.14 36.76
C TYR A 51 24.92 1.17 35.63
N ARG A 52 24.48 2.43 35.83
CA ARG A 52 24.57 3.48 34.81
C ARG A 52 26.02 3.80 34.43
N TYR A 53 26.90 3.84 35.42
CA TYR A 53 28.34 4.02 35.20
C TYR A 53 28.94 2.88 34.35
N THR A 54 28.74 1.63 34.75
CA THR A 54 29.27 0.47 34.01
C THR A 54 28.67 0.37 32.61
N ALA A 55 27.36 0.63 32.46
CA ALA A 55 26.69 0.63 31.17
C ALA A 55 27.23 1.73 30.22
N ALA A 56 27.54 2.92 30.74
CA ALA A 56 28.17 3.99 29.96
C ALA A 56 29.62 3.66 29.56
N ARG A 57 30.36 2.97 30.44
CA ARG A 57 31.73 2.51 30.16
C ARG A 57 31.78 1.46 29.06
N LEU A 58 30.91 0.45 29.15
CA LEU A 58 30.72 -0.57 28.10
C LEU A 58 30.28 0.06 26.77
N TYR A 59 29.34 1.00 26.84
CA TYR A 59 28.90 1.74 25.65
C TYR A 59 30.05 2.49 24.96
N ALA A 60 30.95 3.11 25.73
CA ALA A 60 32.15 3.75 25.20
C ALA A 60 33.17 2.77 24.60
N GLU A 61 33.21 1.52 25.05
CA GLU A 61 34.04 0.44 24.48
C GLU A 61 33.49 -0.03 23.14
N GLU A 62 32.18 -0.27 23.08
CA GLU A 62 31.55 -0.89 21.92
C GLU A 62 31.28 0.10 20.77
N TYR A 63 30.94 1.35 21.09
CA TYR A 63 30.47 2.33 20.09
C TYR A 63 31.29 3.61 20.02
N GLY A 64 32.24 3.82 20.93
CA GLY A 64 33.03 5.05 21.04
C GLY A 64 32.39 6.11 21.95
N LYS A 65 33.24 7.02 22.44
CA LYS A 65 32.86 8.07 23.41
C LYS A 65 31.97 9.13 22.76
N GLY A 66 30.85 9.48 23.39
CA GLY A 66 30.02 10.60 22.95
C GLY A 66 29.13 10.34 21.73
N MET A 67 29.09 9.10 21.22
CA MET A 67 28.26 8.74 20.06
C MET A 67 26.79 8.54 20.49
N ILE A 68 25.85 9.27 19.88
CA ILE A 68 24.41 9.00 20.03
C ILE A 68 24.00 8.03 18.92
N LYS A 69 23.77 6.77 19.27
CA LYS A 69 22.99 5.89 18.38
C LYS A 69 21.52 6.09 18.69
N VAL A 70 20.82 6.81 17.81
CA VAL A 70 19.37 6.70 17.74
C VAL A 70 19.08 5.23 17.46
N PRO A 71 18.20 4.56 18.23
CA PRO A 71 17.81 3.20 17.90
C PRO A 71 17.30 3.25 16.47
N SER A 72 17.98 2.59 15.53
CA SER A 72 17.37 2.35 14.23
C SER A 72 16.08 1.62 14.55
N HIS A 73 14.95 2.18 14.12
CA HIS A 73 13.69 1.48 14.19
C HIS A 73 13.90 0.23 13.34
N ARG A 74 14.25 -0.90 13.98
CA ARG A 74 14.26 -2.19 13.32
C ARG A 74 12.80 -2.45 13.00
N THR A 75 12.37 -2.01 11.83
CA THR A 75 11.17 -2.56 11.20
C THR A 75 11.49 -4.02 11.00
N ASN A 76 11.18 -4.85 12.00
CA ASN A 76 11.19 -6.29 11.82
C ASN A 76 10.21 -6.55 10.70
N ILE A 77 10.72 -6.86 9.51
CA ILE A 77 9.92 -7.30 8.38
C ILE A 77 9.40 -8.67 8.80
N ARG A 78 8.15 -8.71 9.28
CA ARG A 78 7.50 -9.92 9.82
C ARG A 78 6.77 -10.71 8.74
N TYR A 79 7.03 -10.42 7.47
CA TYR A 79 6.36 -11.03 6.33
C TYR A 79 7.40 -11.38 5.28
N ASP A 80 7.21 -12.49 4.58
CA ASP A 80 8.02 -12.83 3.41
C ASP A 80 7.57 -11.95 2.23
N PRO A 81 8.47 -11.20 1.58
CA PRO A 81 8.15 -10.42 0.39
C PRO A 81 7.46 -11.24 -0.71
N ALA A 82 7.86 -12.51 -0.90
CA ALA A 82 7.28 -13.38 -1.92
C ALA A 82 5.79 -13.64 -1.64
N GLN A 83 5.39 -13.73 -0.36
CA GLN A 83 3.99 -13.92 0.00
C GLN A 83 3.13 -12.68 -0.30
N VAL A 84 3.71 -11.50 -0.10
CA VAL A 84 3.02 -10.23 -0.39
C VAL A 84 2.87 -10.06 -1.90
N GLU A 85 3.94 -10.28 -2.66
CA GLU A 85 3.95 -10.18 -4.12
C GLU A 85 2.93 -11.13 -4.74
N HIS A 86 2.95 -12.40 -4.35
CA HIS A 86 1.99 -13.39 -4.84
C HIS A 86 0.53 -12.99 -4.56
N PHE A 87 0.24 -12.36 -3.41
CA PHE A 87 -1.10 -11.88 -3.14
C PHE A 87 -1.45 -10.63 -3.97
N ILE A 88 -0.51 -9.72 -4.19
CA ILE A 88 -0.70 -8.55 -5.06
C ILE A 88 -1.00 -9.01 -6.48
N ASP A 89 -0.25 -9.97 -7.02
CA ASP A 89 -0.48 -10.54 -8.36
C ASP A 89 -1.88 -11.15 -8.48
N PHE A 90 -2.30 -11.90 -7.45
CA PHE A 90 -3.65 -12.45 -7.40
C PHE A 90 -4.71 -11.34 -7.42
N VAL A 91 -4.51 -10.25 -6.67
CA VAL A 91 -5.45 -9.13 -6.61
C VAL A 91 -5.48 -8.35 -7.93
N LEU A 92 -4.34 -8.18 -8.61
CA LEU A 92 -4.23 -7.46 -9.89
C LEU A 92 -4.68 -8.28 -11.09
N SER A 93 -4.91 -9.58 -10.90
CA SER A 93 -5.41 -10.44 -11.95
C SER A 93 -6.77 -9.97 -12.50
N THR A 94 -7.01 -10.24 -13.79
CA THR A 94 -8.22 -9.83 -14.53
C THR A 94 -9.53 -10.40 -13.98
N HIS A 95 -9.47 -11.42 -13.13
CA HIS A 95 -10.66 -12.00 -12.49
C HIS A 95 -11.06 -11.26 -11.21
N ILE A 96 -10.12 -10.57 -10.55
CA ILE A 96 -10.36 -9.81 -9.32
C ILE A 96 -10.44 -8.30 -9.58
N SER A 97 -9.61 -7.80 -10.49
CA SER A 97 -9.50 -6.38 -10.80
C SER A 97 -9.81 -6.10 -12.26
N ILE A 98 -10.52 -5.00 -12.50
CA ILE A 98 -10.85 -4.47 -13.82
C ILE A 98 -10.30 -3.06 -13.88
N ASP A 99 -9.51 -2.77 -14.90
CA ASP A 99 -9.02 -1.42 -15.18
C ASP A 99 -10.18 -0.54 -15.64
N LEU A 100 -10.29 0.65 -15.05
CA LEU A 100 -11.23 1.65 -15.53
C LEU A 100 -10.69 2.32 -16.79
N SER A 101 -11.59 2.58 -17.74
CA SER A 101 -11.32 3.44 -18.88
C SER A 101 -11.31 4.93 -18.54
N PHE A 102 -11.67 5.30 -17.30
CA PHE A 102 -11.77 6.70 -16.84
C PHE A 102 -11.45 6.81 -15.33
N GLY A 103 -10.67 7.82 -14.97
CA GLY A 103 -10.15 8.04 -13.61
C GLY A 103 -8.67 7.67 -13.51
N GLU A 104 -7.85 8.62 -13.08
CA GLU A 104 -6.41 8.44 -12.86
C GLU A 104 -6.06 8.78 -11.40
N LYS A 105 -5.14 8.01 -10.83
CA LYS A 105 -4.52 8.28 -9.54
C LYS A 105 -3.10 8.75 -9.74
N THR A 106 -2.77 9.88 -9.12
CA THR A 106 -1.39 10.36 -9.03
C THR A 106 -0.69 9.69 -7.86
N LEU A 107 0.32 8.88 -8.15
CA LEU A 107 1.24 8.31 -7.18
C LEU A 107 2.45 9.24 -7.03
N ARG A 108 2.65 9.78 -5.84
CA ARG A 108 3.88 10.51 -5.49
C ARG A 108 4.92 9.55 -4.94
N LEU A 109 6.03 9.41 -5.66
CA LEU A 109 7.20 8.68 -5.16
C LEU A 109 7.91 9.48 -4.07
N SER A 110 8.68 8.78 -3.24
CA SER A 110 9.58 9.37 -2.25
C SER A 110 10.67 10.26 -2.87
N SER A 111 10.95 10.11 -4.18
CA SER A 111 11.80 10.99 -4.97
C SER A 111 11.14 12.34 -5.32
N GLY A 112 9.85 12.51 -5.05
CA GLY A 112 9.07 13.68 -5.44
C GLY A 112 8.47 13.61 -6.85
N THR A 113 8.75 12.55 -7.60
CA THR A 113 8.19 12.32 -8.94
C THR A 113 6.72 11.88 -8.84
N GLU A 114 5.89 12.36 -9.76
CA GLU A 114 4.48 11.99 -9.88
C GLU A 114 4.27 11.00 -11.03
N LEU A 115 3.61 9.88 -10.75
CA LEU A 115 3.19 8.89 -11.75
C LEU A 115 1.67 8.89 -11.85
N TYR A 116 1.16 8.81 -13.07
CA TYR A 116 -0.27 8.69 -13.35
C TYR A 116 -0.61 7.24 -13.62
N VAL A 117 -1.48 6.66 -12.80
CA VAL A 117 -1.89 5.25 -12.91
C VAL A 117 -3.41 5.20 -13.08
N PRO A 118 -3.94 4.42 -14.04
CA PRO A 118 -5.37 4.21 -14.20
C PRO A 118 -6.01 3.72 -12.90
N ASP A 119 -7.24 4.16 -12.63
CA ASP A 119 -7.99 3.66 -11.50
C ASP A 119 -8.37 2.19 -11.70
N ILE A 120 -8.24 1.40 -10.63
CA ILE A 120 -8.57 -0.03 -10.63
C ILE A 120 -9.84 -0.23 -9.82
N ILE A 121 -10.80 -0.97 -10.38
CA ILE A 121 -11.98 -1.45 -9.66
C ILE A 121 -11.78 -2.91 -9.26
N ARG A 122 -12.14 -3.22 -8.01
CA ARG A 122 -12.32 -4.61 -7.58
C ARG A 122 -13.72 -5.08 -7.93
N SER A 123 -13.81 -6.19 -8.65
CA SER A 123 -15.08 -6.84 -9.02
C SER A 123 -15.78 -7.48 -7.82
N VAL A 124 -15.00 -7.84 -6.80
CA VAL A 124 -15.43 -8.59 -5.61
C VAL A 124 -15.03 -7.89 -4.32
N ASN A 125 -15.81 -8.11 -3.26
CA ASN A 125 -15.52 -7.54 -1.95
C ASN A 125 -14.25 -8.16 -1.32
N SER A 126 -13.59 -7.42 -0.41
CA SER A 126 -12.32 -7.83 0.18
C SER A 126 -12.36 -9.19 0.89
N THR A 127 -13.48 -9.52 1.55
CA THR A 127 -13.66 -10.82 2.22
C THR A 127 -13.69 -11.97 1.22
N ARG A 128 -14.41 -11.78 0.11
CA ARG A 128 -14.52 -12.78 -0.95
C ARG A 128 -13.21 -12.97 -1.70
N ILE A 129 -12.46 -11.90 -1.93
CA ILE A 129 -11.10 -11.96 -2.50
C ILE A 129 -10.20 -12.86 -1.64
N ILE A 130 -10.19 -12.63 -0.33
CA ILE A 130 -9.36 -13.41 0.60
C ILE A 130 -9.78 -14.88 0.62
N GLN A 131 -11.08 -15.16 0.59
CA GLN A 131 -11.58 -16.54 0.51
C GLN A 131 -11.12 -17.24 -0.78
N GLN A 132 -11.32 -16.59 -1.93
CA GLN A 132 -10.89 -17.12 -3.22
C GLN A 132 -9.38 -17.30 -3.30
N TYR A 133 -8.61 -16.41 -2.67
CA TYR A 133 -7.17 -16.53 -2.58
C TYR A 133 -6.74 -17.78 -1.80
N TYR A 134 -7.38 -18.07 -0.67
CA TYR A 134 -7.09 -19.29 0.08
C TYR A 134 -7.45 -20.55 -0.71
N GLU A 135 -8.59 -20.56 -1.38
CA GLU A 135 -8.99 -21.66 -2.26
C GLU A 135 -7.98 -21.84 -3.42
N TYR A 136 -7.52 -20.73 -4.01
CA TYR A 136 -6.50 -20.74 -5.05
C TYR A 136 -5.17 -21.33 -4.56
N CYS A 137 -4.66 -20.86 -3.42
CA CYS A 137 -3.41 -21.37 -2.84
C CYS A 137 -3.52 -22.86 -2.48
N TYR A 138 -4.65 -23.30 -1.92
CA TYR A 138 -4.88 -24.71 -1.60
C TYR A 138 -4.87 -25.61 -2.85
N GLN A 139 -5.41 -25.13 -3.97
CA GLN A 139 -5.52 -25.92 -5.19
C GLN A 139 -4.27 -25.88 -6.07
N ARG A 140 -3.56 -24.75 -6.11
CA ARG A 140 -2.50 -24.49 -7.09
C ARG A 140 -1.10 -24.50 -6.49
N CYS A 141 -0.96 -24.42 -5.16
CA CYS A 141 0.34 -24.22 -4.52
C CYS A 141 0.53 -25.20 -3.35
N SER A 142 1.12 -26.36 -3.64
CA SER A 142 1.36 -27.41 -2.63
C SER A 142 2.37 -27.00 -1.54
N ASP A 143 3.35 -26.14 -1.87
CA ASP A 143 4.46 -25.77 -0.97
C ASP A 143 4.42 -24.29 -0.51
N PHE A 144 3.33 -23.58 -0.80
CA PHE A 144 3.21 -22.16 -0.46
C PHE A 144 2.22 -21.94 0.68
N SER A 145 2.71 -21.38 1.79
CA SER A 145 1.86 -20.96 2.90
C SER A 145 1.41 -19.51 2.68
N PRO A 146 0.12 -19.21 2.52
CA PRO A 146 -0.37 -17.85 2.36
C PRO A 146 -0.32 -17.05 3.67
N LEU A 147 -0.31 -15.72 3.55
CA LEU A 147 -0.40 -14.83 4.71
C LEU A 147 -1.73 -15.00 5.48
N GLY A 148 -1.68 -14.69 6.77
CA GLY A 148 -2.87 -14.64 7.62
C GLY A 148 -3.86 -13.56 7.16
N SER A 149 -5.15 -13.80 7.40
CA SER A 149 -6.24 -12.98 6.89
C SER A 149 -6.11 -11.50 7.30
N SER A 150 -5.67 -11.24 8.53
CA SER A 150 -5.43 -9.88 9.04
C SER A 150 -4.36 -9.12 8.25
N SER A 151 -3.31 -9.80 7.79
CA SER A 151 -2.28 -9.23 6.92
C SER A 151 -2.82 -8.96 5.52
N LEU A 152 -3.59 -9.91 4.96
CA LEU A 152 -4.23 -9.74 3.65
C LEU A 152 -5.19 -8.54 3.63
N TYR A 153 -6.00 -8.37 4.68
CA TYR A 153 -6.87 -7.18 4.82
C TYR A 153 -6.07 -5.88 4.88
N LYS A 154 -4.92 -5.85 5.57
CA LYS A 154 -4.04 -4.68 5.59
C LYS A 154 -3.49 -4.37 4.20
N ILE A 155 -3.05 -5.39 3.45
CA ILE A 155 -2.58 -5.22 2.07
C ILE A 155 -3.70 -4.64 1.20
N LEU A 156 -4.91 -5.20 1.28
CA LEU A 156 -6.07 -4.66 0.54
C LEU A 156 -6.44 -3.23 0.94
N GLY A 157 -6.23 -2.86 2.21
CA GLY A 157 -6.42 -1.49 2.71
C GLY A 157 -5.38 -0.50 2.19
N CYS A 158 -4.14 -0.93 2.00
CA CYS A 158 -3.08 -0.14 1.36
C CYS A 158 -3.35 0.04 -0.14
N CYS A 159 -3.75 -1.04 -0.81
CA CYS A 159 -4.12 -1.03 -2.22
C CYS A 159 -5.53 -0.44 -2.38
N LYS A 160 -5.72 0.88 -2.26
CA LYS A 160 -7.05 1.48 -2.41
C LYS A 160 -7.58 1.35 -3.84
N ALA A 161 -8.55 0.48 -4.03
CA ALA A 161 -9.30 0.33 -5.28
C ALA A 161 -10.69 0.95 -5.14
N SER A 162 -11.23 1.49 -6.23
CA SER A 162 -12.59 2.01 -6.26
C SER A 162 -13.57 0.85 -6.18
N THR A 163 -14.47 0.86 -5.19
CA THR A 163 -15.52 -0.17 -5.08
C THR A 163 -16.63 0.12 -6.09
N GLN A 164 -17.23 -0.95 -6.61
CA GLN A 164 -18.31 -1.18 -7.60
C GLN A 164 -19.53 -0.20 -7.65
N LYS A 165 -19.41 1.08 -7.29
CA LYS A 165 -20.45 2.10 -7.57
C LYS A 165 -20.41 2.56 -9.03
N VAL A 166 -19.23 2.67 -9.63
CA VAL A 166 -19.05 3.14 -11.03
C VAL A 166 -19.57 2.11 -12.06
N LEU A 167 -19.60 0.83 -11.70
CA LEU A 167 -20.12 -0.23 -12.59
C LEU A 167 -21.66 -0.16 -12.76
N GLN A 168 -22.39 0.50 -11.85
CA GLN A 168 -23.82 0.78 -12.07
C GLN A 168 -24.02 1.70 -13.27
N ASP A 169 -23.17 2.72 -13.45
CA ASP A 169 -23.30 3.64 -14.58
C ASP A 169 -22.96 2.96 -15.91
N LEU A 170 -21.95 2.09 -15.94
CA LEU A 170 -21.60 1.33 -17.14
C LEU A 170 -22.66 0.26 -17.46
N ASN A 171 -23.16 -0.44 -16.44
CA ASN A 171 -24.26 -1.40 -16.59
C ASN A 171 -25.55 -0.69 -17.00
N ASN A 172 -25.79 0.55 -16.57
CA ASN A 172 -26.92 1.36 -17.04
C ASN A 172 -26.82 1.60 -18.54
N ILE A 173 -25.66 2.03 -19.08
CA ILE A 173 -25.52 2.26 -20.53
C ILE A 173 -25.74 0.97 -21.34
N VAL A 174 -25.19 -0.16 -20.88
CA VAL A 174 -25.38 -1.44 -21.58
C VAL A 174 -26.84 -1.92 -21.45
N ALA A 175 -27.45 -1.77 -20.28
CA ALA A 175 -28.85 -2.13 -20.05
C ALA A 175 -29.80 -1.25 -20.87
N ASP A 176 -29.57 0.06 -20.91
CA ASP A 176 -30.32 1.03 -21.72
C ASP A 176 -30.17 0.72 -23.20
N GLY A 177 -28.96 0.39 -23.66
CA GLY A 177 -28.71 -0.06 -25.03
C GLY A 177 -29.51 -1.33 -25.36
N VAL A 178 -29.48 -2.34 -24.49
CA VAL A 178 -30.28 -3.57 -24.69
C VAL A 178 -31.77 -3.25 -24.74
N THR A 179 -32.27 -2.41 -23.83
CA THR A 179 -33.66 -1.95 -23.81
C THR A 179 -34.06 -1.22 -25.09
N ALA A 180 -33.20 -0.34 -25.61
CA ALA A 180 -33.43 0.36 -26.87
C ALA A 180 -33.52 -0.61 -28.06
N PHE A 181 -32.64 -1.61 -28.12
CA PHE A 181 -32.69 -2.64 -29.15
C PHE A 181 -33.95 -3.52 -29.07
N GLU A 182 -34.43 -3.87 -27.88
CA GLU A 182 -35.71 -4.56 -27.72
C GLU A 182 -36.90 -3.66 -28.13
N GLY A 183 -36.82 -2.35 -27.83
CA GLY A 183 -37.81 -1.37 -28.28
C GLY A 183 -37.89 -1.26 -29.81
N LEU A 184 -36.74 -1.18 -30.49
CA LEU A 184 -36.67 -1.18 -31.96
C LEU A 184 -37.22 -2.47 -32.56
N LYS A 185 -36.91 -3.62 -31.96
CA LYS A 185 -37.46 -4.91 -32.38
C LYS A 185 -38.99 -4.93 -32.28
N SER A 186 -39.54 -4.47 -31.15
CA SER A 186 -41.00 -4.37 -30.96
C SER A 186 -41.64 -3.40 -31.97
N MET A 187 -40.97 -2.29 -32.30
CA MET A 187 -41.44 -1.36 -33.31
C MET A 187 -41.50 -2.00 -34.71
N ILE A 188 -40.49 -2.81 -35.07
CA ILE A 188 -40.45 -3.56 -36.33
C ILE A 188 -41.56 -4.62 -36.40
N GLU A 189 -41.83 -5.32 -35.29
CA GLU A 189 -42.92 -6.30 -35.20
C GLU A 189 -44.29 -5.65 -35.46
N ASN A 190 -44.48 -4.40 -35.04
CA ASN A 190 -45.72 -3.64 -35.20
C ASN A 190 -45.88 -2.93 -36.57
N LEU A 191 -44.86 -2.90 -37.43
CA LEU A 191 -44.96 -2.28 -38.76
C LEU A 191 -45.89 -3.09 -39.69
N LEU A 192 -46.62 -2.43 -40.58
CA LEU A 192 -47.47 -3.10 -41.59
C LEU A 192 -46.66 -3.43 -42.86
N ILE A 193 -45.61 -4.23 -42.70
CA ILE A 193 -44.67 -4.63 -43.76
C ILE A 193 -44.76 -6.14 -43.98
N ASP A 194 -44.36 -6.60 -45.18
CA ASP A 194 -44.27 -8.02 -45.52
C ASP A 194 -43.47 -8.82 -44.48
N ALA A 195 -43.91 -10.06 -44.22
CA ALA A 195 -43.33 -10.91 -43.21
C ALA A 195 -41.85 -11.20 -43.46
N ASN A 196 -41.43 -11.28 -44.73
CA ASN A 196 -40.05 -11.56 -45.12
C ASN A 196 -39.15 -10.33 -44.90
N GLU A 197 -39.67 -9.13 -45.12
CA GLU A 197 -38.93 -7.88 -44.81
C GLU A 197 -38.80 -7.66 -43.30
N LYS A 198 -39.82 -8.01 -42.52
CA LYS A 198 -39.73 -7.98 -41.04
C LYS A 198 -38.64 -8.89 -40.51
N THR A 199 -38.58 -10.15 -40.97
CA THR A 199 -37.53 -11.09 -40.52
C THR A 199 -36.15 -10.61 -40.93
N ARG A 200 -35.98 -10.03 -42.13
CA ARG A 200 -34.70 -9.43 -42.55
C ARG A 200 -34.27 -8.30 -41.61
N LEU A 201 -35.16 -7.34 -41.35
CA LEU A 201 -34.88 -6.20 -40.46
C LEU A 201 -34.53 -6.64 -39.04
N ILE A 202 -35.26 -7.61 -38.47
CA ILE A 202 -34.97 -8.14 -37.13
C ILE A 202 -33.61 -8.84 -37.11
N THR A 203 -33.27 -9.61 -38.15
CA THR A 203 -32.00 -10.32 -38.25
C THR A 203 -30.82 -9.34 -38.37
N ASP A 204 -30.99 -8.27 -39.16
CA ASP A 204 -29.98 -7.22 -39.30
C ASP A 204 -29.80 -6.43 -37.99
N LEU A 205 -30.90 -6.14 -37.28
CA LEU A 205 -30.88 -5.52 -35.97
C LEU A 205 -30.13 -6.38 -34.93
N GLN A 206 -30.35 -7.71 -34.93
CA GLN A 206 -29.63 -8.64 -34.07
C GLN A 206 -28.14 -8.71 -34.42
N ARG A 207 -27.80 -8.69 -35.72
CA ARG A 207 -26.41 -8.66 -36.17
C ARG A 207 -25.70 -7.37 -35.72
N ALA A 208 -26.37 -6.22 -35.80
CA ALA A 208 -25.86 -4.95 -35.30
C ALA A 208 -25.66 -4.97 -33.76
N LYS A 209 -26.63 -5.50 -33.00
CA LYS A 209 -26.53 -5.69 -31.55
C LYS A 209 -25.31 -6.56 -31.19
N GLN A 210 -25.09 -7.64 -31.93
CA GLN A 210 -23.97 -8.55 -31.68
C GLN A 210 -22.62 -7.91 -32.04
N TYR A 211 -22.54 -7.19 -33.16
CA TYR A 211 -21.37 -6.42 -33.57
C TYR A 211 -20.96 -5.38 -32.51
N LEU A 212 -21.92 -4.61 -31.98
CA LEU A 212 -21.65 -3.64 -30.92
C LEU A 212 -21.16 -4.29 -29.62
N LYS A 213 -21.62 -5.52 -29.33
CA LYS A 213 -21.25 -6.24 -28.11
C LYS A 213 -19.84 -6.85 -28.18
N SER A 214 -19.44 -7.38 -29.33
CA SER A 214 -18.15 -8.07 -29.50
C SER A 214 -17.11 -7.23 -30.24
N ASP A 215 -17.37 -6.94 -31.51
CA ASP A 215 -16.33 -6.59 -32.48
C ASP A 215 -16.06 -5.09 -32.52
N PHE A 216 -17.04 -4.27 -32.11
CA PHE A 216 -16.91 -2.82 -32.03
C PHE A 216 -15.72 -2.40 -31.16
N LYS A 217 -15.47 -3.12 -30.05
CA LYS A 217 -14.33 -2.85 -29.17
C LYS A 217 -12.97 -2.99 -29.86
N LEU A 218 -12.89 -3.81 -30.91
CA LEU A 218 -11.66 -4.05 -31.68
C LEU A 218 -11.44 -2.97 -32.76
N HIS A 219 -12.47 -2.19 -33.10
CA HIS A 219 -12.45 -1.22 -34.19
C HIS A 219 -12.30 0.23 -33.68
N VAL A 220 -12.32 0.44 -32.36
CA VAL A 220 -12.03 1.75 -31.77
C VAL A 220 -10.51 1.94 -31.71
N SER A 221 -9.99 2.81 -32.59
CA SER A 221 -8.60 3.28 -32.53
C SER A 221 -8.34 4.02 -31.21
N ARG A 222 -7.13 3.88 -30.65
CA ARG A 222 -6.65 4.67 -29.48
C ARG A 222 -6.78 6.19 -29.70
N SER A 223 -6.77 6.66 -30.94
CA SER A 223 -6.94 8.08 -31.29
C SER A 223 -8.38 8.59 -31.17
N SER A 224 -9.39 7.71 -31.11
CA SER A 224 -10.81 8.09 -31.02
C SER A 224 -11.27 8.37 -29.59
N ILE A 225 -10.46 8.03 -28.58
CA ILE A 225 -10.78 8.24 -27.15
C ILE A 225 -10.41 9.66 -26.69
N LEU A 226 -9.56 10.37 -27.46
CA LEU A 226 -9.05 11.70 -27.10
C LEU A 226 -10.02 12.87 -27.38
N TRP A 227 -11.17 12.64 -28.04
CA TRP A 227 -12.06 13.71 -28.50
C TRP A 227 -13.45 13.73 -27.84
N VAL A 228 -13.67 12.93 -26.80
CA VAL A 228 -14.87 13.04 -25.94
C VAL A 228 -14.45 13.25 -24.49
N ILE A 229 -13.53 14.19 -24.27
CA ILE A 229 -13.25 14.80 -22.97
C ILE A 229 -13.96 16.15 -22.94
#